data_AF-A0AAW7QMD5-F1
#
_entry.id   AF-A0AAW7QMD5-F1
#
_cell.length_a   1.000
_cell.length_b   1.000
_cell.length_c   1.000
_cell.angle_alpha   90.00
_cell.angle_beta   90.00
_cell.angle_gamma   90.00
#
_symmetry.space_group_name_H-M   'P 1'
#
loop_
_entity.id
_entity.type
_entity.pdbx_description
1 polymer ?
#
loop_
_entity_poly.entity_id
_entity_poly.type
_entity_poly.pdbx_seq_one_letter_code
_entity_poly.pdbx_strand_id
1 'polypeptide(L)'
;MRVIIREVLNVGGFFAGETVTLAVQSWPDGGPEQTLTIDDAALTNVTARHLLAPGMVLELVLSGDRVEHASLLAAPDYTSLQMALRPQPIEPTPVPRVLSFRCRTCNLWTSAVGDPPVCGLCGASAPRLS
;
A
#
# COMPACT_ATOMS: atom_id res chain seq x y z
N MET A 1 -5.23 8.75 6.58
CA MET A 1 -6.31 7.74 6.65
C MET A 1 -5.80 6.44 6.03
N ARG A 2 -6.33 5.26 6.40
CA ARG A 2 -5.98 4.00 5.74
C ARG A 2 -7.21 3.31 5.19
N VAL A 3 -7.09 2.78 3.98
CA VAL A 3 -8.18 2.12 3.28
C VAL A 3 -7.72 0.80 2.67
N ILE A 4 -8.64 -0.17 2.59
CA ILE A 4 -8.45 -1.42 1.86
C ILE A 4 -9.22 -1.35 0.54
N ILE A 5 -8.57 -1.77 -0.54
CA ILE A 5 -9.18 -1.84 -1.87
C ILE A 5 -10.13 -3.05 -1.91
N ARG A 6 -11.39 -2.81 -2.27
CA ARG A 6 -12.39 -3.86 -2.50
C ARG A 6 -12.49 -4.19 -3.97
N GLU A 7 -12.48 -3.17 -4.83
CA GLU A 7 -12.57 -3.34 -6.27
C GLU A 7 -11.83 -2.22 -6.99
N VAL A 8 -11.29 -2.53 -8.17
CA VAL A 8 -10.73 -1.54 -9.10
C VAL A 8 -11.80 -1.25 -10.15
N LEU A 9 -12.40 -0.08 -10.07
CA LEU A 9 -13.54 0.29 -10.90
C LEU A 9 -13.11 0.80 -12.28
N ASN A 10 -12.00 1.54 -12.32
CA ASN A 10 -11.47 2.07 -13.56
C ASN A 10 -9.96 2.34 -13.44
N VAL A 11 -9.23 2.06 -14.51
CA VAL A 11 -7.85 2.51 -14.72
C VAL A 11 -7.83 3.27 -16.03
N GLY A 12 -7.81 4.60 -15.97
CA GLY A 12 -7.97 5.40 -17.19
C GLY A 12 -7.81 6.91 -16.96
N GLY A 13 -7.57 7.62 -18.05
CA GLY A 13 -7.57 9.08 -18.06
C GLY A 13 -8.71 9.61 -18.91
N PHE A 14 -9.68 10.25 -18.28
CA PHE A 14 -10.71 11.01 -19.00
C PHE A 14 -10.45 12.50 -18.74
N PHE A 15 -9.97 13.19 -19.77
CA PHE A 15 -9.75 14.63 -19.90
C PHE A 15 -8.88 15.38 -18.85
N ALA A 16 -8.47 14.78 -17.73
CA ALA A 16 -7.75 15.47 -16.64
C ALA A 16 -6.45 14.79 -16.13
N GLY A 17 -5.95 13.76 -16.82
CA GLY A 17 -4.70 13.08 -16.45
C GLY A 17 -4.88 11.57 -16.26
N GLU A 18 -3.79 10.89 -15.92
CA GLU A 18 -3.81 9.46 -15.63
C GLU A 18 -4.35 9.22 -14.21
N THR A 19 -5.46 8.48 -14.07
CA THR A 19 -6.11 8.24 -12.76
C THR A 19 -6.49 6.77 -12.56
N VAL A 20 -6.77 6.41 -11.31
CA VAL A 20 -7.38 5.14 -10.93
C VAL A 20 -8.55 5.39 -9.98
N THR A 21 -9.68 4.73 -10.25
CA THR A 21 -10.87 4.79 -9.42
C THR A 21 -11.08 3.44 -8.73
N LEU A 22 -11.22 3.48 -7.41
CA LEU A 22 -11.26 2.31 -6.53
C LEU A 22 -12.53 2.34 -5.68
N ALA A 23 -13.13 1.17 -5.46
CA ALA A 23 -14.03 0.98 -4.34
C ALA A 23 -13.19 0.58 -3.13
N VAL A 24 -13.29 1.34 -2.05
CA VAL A 24 -12.45 1.17 -0.85
C VAL A 24 -13.29 1.16 0.43
N GLN A 25 -12.75 0.55 1.48
CA GLN A 25 -13.31 0.63 2.82
C GLN A 25 -12.26 1.08 3.82
N SER A 26 -12.69 1.68 4.93
CA SER A 26 -11.78 2.01 6.03
C SER A 26 -11.13 0.73 6.59
N TRP A 27 -9.82 0.78 6.79
CA TRP A 27 -9.06 -0.30 7.43
C TRP A 27 -8.69 0.09 8.87
N PRO A 28 -8.77 -0.83 9.87
CA PRO A 28 -9.09 -2.25 9.74
C PRO A 28 -10.57 -2.60 9.85
N ASP A 29 -11.40 -1.68 10.35
CA ASP A 29 -12.73 -2.01 10.88
C ASP A 29 -13.82 -2.24 9.81
N GLY A 30 -13.55 -1.96 8.54
CA GLY A 30 -14.46 -2.27 7.44
C GLY A 30 -15.72 -1.39 7.41
N GLY A 31 -15.52 -0.07 7.39
CA GLY A 31 -16.60 0.91 7.24
C GLY A 31 -17.36 0.83 5.90
N PRO A 32 -18.32 1.74 5.63
CA PRO A 32 -19.06 1.74 4.38
C PRO A 32 -18.09 1.83 3.19
N GLU A 33 -18.46 1.18 2.10
CA GLU A 33 -17.71 1.28 0.86
C GLU A 33 -17.81 2.70 0.28
N GLN A 34 -16.68 3.21 -0.19
CA GLN A 34 -16.52 4.54 -0.73
C GLN A 34 -15.79 4.45 -2.07
N THR A 35 -16.17 5.31 -3.00
CA THR A 35 -15.44 5.47 -4.25
C THR A 35 -14.34 6.49 -4.06
N LEU A 36 -13.11 6.12 -4.44
CA LEU A 36 -11.93 6.97 -4.34
C LEU A 36 -11.26 7.06 -5.71
N THR A 37 -11.04 8.27 -6.20
CA THR A 37 -10.25 8.51 -7.41
C THR A 37 -8.90 9.10 -7.01
N ILE A 38 -7.82 8.44 -7.45
CA ILE A 38 -6.44 8.82 -7.16
C ILE A 38 -5.77 9.18 -8.48
N ASP A 39 -5.14 10.36 -8.53
CA ASP A 39 -4.27 10.75 -9.63
C ASP A 39 -2.98 9.93 -9.60
N ASP A 40 -2.47 9.49 -10.76
CA ASP A 40 -1.25 8.68 -10.85
C ASP A 40 -0.05 9.38 -10.17
N ALA A 41 0.02 10.71 -10.28
CA ALA A 41 1.04 11.51 -9.61
C ALA A 41 0.94 11.51 -8.07
N ALA A 42 -0.22 11.21 -7.50
CA ALA A 42 -0.40 11.09 -6.05
C ALA A 42 0.10 9.72 -5.51
N LEU A 43 0.36 8.73 -6.38
CA LEU A 43 0.91 7.43 -5.98
C LEU A 43 2.42 7.55 -5.71
N THR A 44 2.80 7.43 -4.44
CA THR A 44 4.16 7.78 -3.99
C THR A 44 5.16 6.64 -4.13
N ASN A 45 4.72 5.40 -3.85
CA ASN A 45 5.57 4.21 -3.77
C ASN A 45 5.03 3.04 -4.59
N VAL A 46 4.13 3.31 -5.54
CA VAL A 46 3.58 2.32 -6.47
C VAL A 46 4.24 2.50 -7.83
N THR A 47 4.60 1.40 -8.48
CA THR A 47 5.24 1.40 -9.81
C THR A 47 4.30 1.91 -10.88
N ALA A 48 3.05 1.43 -10.89
CA ALA A 48 2.02 1.87 -11.80
C ALA A 48 0.62 1.60 -11.22
N ARG A 49 -0.33 2.51 -11.45
CA ARG A 49 -1.71 2.42 -10.95
C ARG A 49 -2.46 1.13 -11.30
N HIS A 50 -2.18 0.51 -12.45
CA HIS A 50 -2.84 -0.72 -12.90
C HIS A 50 -2.41 -1.96 -12.12
N LEU A 51 -1.39 -1.84 -11.26
CA LEU A 51 -0.91 -2.91 -10.39
C LEU A 51 -1.62 -2.91 -9.03
N LEU A 52 -2.46 -1.91 -8.76
CA LEU A 52 -3.34 -1.91 -7.59
C LEU A 52 -4.40 -3.00 -7.76
N ALA A 53 -4.63 -3.75 -6.70
CA ALA A 53 -5.54 -4.89 -6.70
C ALA A 53 -6.37 -4.96 -5.41
N PRO A 54 -7.52 -5.66 -5.43
CA PRO A 54 -8.30 -5.93 -4.22
C PRO A 54 -7.46 -6.55 -3.10
N GLY A 55 -7.76 -6.16 -1.86
CA GLY A 55 -7.06 -6.60 -0.65
C GLY A 55 -5.80 -5.80 -0.31
N MET A 56 -5.33 -4.93 -1.21
CA MET A 56 -4.24 -4.00 -0.90
C MET A 56 -4.68 -2.90 0.05
N VAL A 57 -3.78 -2.45 0.92
CA VAL A 57 -4.02 -1.40 1.90
C VAL A 57 -3.19 -0.18 1.54
N LEU A 58 -3.88 0.95 1.35
CA LEU A 58 -3.30 2.25 1.06
C LEU A 58 -3.34 3.15 2.30
N GLU A 59 -2.28 3.90 2.52
CA GLU A 59 -2.27 5.08 3.37
C GLU A 59 -2.48 6.32 2.52
N LEU A 60 -3.47 7.13 2.91
CA LEU A 60 -3.92 8.31 2.20
C LEU A 60 -3.63 9.55 3.03
N VAL A 61 -3.05 10.57 2.39
CA VAL A 61 -3.04 11.95 2.85
C VAL A 61 -3.99 12.74 1.97
N LEU A 62 -4.98 13.38 2.60
CA LEU A 62 -6.02 14.13 1.92
C LEU A 62 -5.78 15.62 2.08
N SER A 63 -6.06 16.38 1.03
CA SER A 63 -6.14 17.84 1.04
C SER A 63 -7.55 18.24 0.64
N GLY A 64 -8.39 18.50 1.65
CA GLY A 64 -9.84 18.54 1.47
C GLY A 64 -10.38 17.19 1.01
N ASP A 65 -11.07 17.16 -0.14
CA ASP A 65 -11.64 15.95 -0.73
C ASP A 65 -10.71 15.24 -1.74
N ARG A 66 -9.52 15.82 -2.01
CA ARG A 66 -8.57 15.25 -2.98
C ARG A 66 -7.49 14.43 -2.27
N VAL A 67 -7.11 13.31 -2.89
CA VAL A 67 -5.93 12.54 -2.47
C VAL A 67 -4.67 13.27 -2.92
N GLU A 68 -3.91 13.79 -1.95
CA GLU A 68 -2.62 14.43 -2.20
C GLU A 68 -1.51 13.37 -2.30
N HIS A 69 -1.53 12.38 -1.42
CA HIS A 69 -0.61 11.24 -1.44
C HIS A 69 -1.32 9.93 -1.14
N ALA A 70 -0.96 8.88 -1.88
CA ALA A 70 -1.37 7.51 -1.66
C ALA A 70 -0.15 6.59 -1.68
N SER A 71 0.06 5.89 -0.56
CA SER A 71 1.18 4.97 -0.37
C SER A 71 0.66 3.55 -0.11
N LEU A 72 1.13 2.57 -0.86
CA LEU A 72 0.87 1.15 -0.61
C LEU A 72 1.62 0.69 0.64
N LEU A 73 0.87 0.20 1.63
CA LEU A 73 1.44 -0.33 2.88
C LEU A 73 1.48 -1.86 2.89
N ALA A 74 0.47 -2.52 2.35
CA ALA A 74 0.36 -3.97 2.41
C ALA A 74 -0.48 -4.55 1.28
N ALA A 75 -0.32 -5.85 1.05
CA ALA A 75 -1.07 -6.64 0.07
C ALA A 75 -1.46 -8.01 0.64
N PRO A 76 -2.43 -8.72 0.04
CA PRO A 76 -2.85 -10.04 0.52
C PRO A 76 -1.76 -11.10 0.36
N ASP A 77 -0.93 -10.99 -0.67
CA ASP A 77 0.18 -11.90 -0.95
C ASP A 77 1.47 -11.15 -1.31
N TYR A 78 2.59 -11.87 -1.20
CA TYR A 78 3.92 -11.34 -1.45
C TYR A 78 4.10 -10.87 -2.90
N THR A 79 3.56 -11.62 -3.86
CA THR A 79 3.75 -11.35 -5.29
C THR A 79 3.08 -10.03 -5.66
N SER A 80 1.82 -9.84 -5.26
CA SER A 80 1.10 -8.58 -5.47
C SER A 80 1.80 -7.40 -4.79
N LEU A 81 2.33 -7.57 -3.58
CA LEU A 81 3.10 -6.52 -2.90
C LEU A 81 4.34 -6.13 -3.72
N GLN A 82 5.15 -7.11 -4.13
CA GLN A 82 6.40 -6.87 -4.86
C GLN A 82 6.17 -6.27 -6.24
N MET A 83 5.15 -6.73 -6.96
CA MET A 83 4.83 -6.20 -8.28
C MET A 83 4.39 -4.74 -8.20
N ALA A 84 3.54 -4.40 -7.24
CA ALA A 84 2.98 -3.06 -7.13
C ALA A 84 3.98 -2.05 -6.55
N LEU A 85 4.83 -2.44 -5.60
CA LEU A 85 5.78 -1.52 -4.99
C LEU A 85 6.84 -1.05 -5.98
N ARG A 86 7.12 0.25 -5.93
CA ARG A 86 8.28 0.85 -6.58
C ARG A 86 9.55 0.35 -5.89
N PRO A 87 10.51 -0.25 -6.61
CA PRO A 87 11.76 -0.69 -6.02
C PRO A 87 12.45 0.48 -5.32
N GLN A 88 12.77 0.31 -4.04
CA GLN A 88 13.56 1.29 -3.31
C GLN A 88 15.04 0.90 -3.34
N PRO A 89 15.96 1.88 -3.42
CA PRO A 89 17.39 1.61 -3.26
C PRO A 89 17.63 0.90 -1.92
N ILE A 90 18.37 -0.21 -1.98
CA ILE A 90 18.76 -0.96 -0.80
C ILE A 90 20.22 -0.63 -0.51
N GLU A 91 20.45 0.15 0.54
CA GLU A 91 21.82 0.36 1.02
C GLU A 91 22.41 -0.97 1.50
N PRO A 92 23.66 -1.30 1.10
CA PRO A 92 24.34 -2.50 1.57
C PRO A 92 24.52 -2.46 3.08
N THR A 93 24.16 -3.54 3.76
CA THR A 93 24.37 -3.71 5.20
C THR A 93 25.26 -4.93 5.45
N PRO A 94 26.14 -4.89 6.48
CA PRO A 94 26.96 -6.04 6.85
C PRO A 94 26.16 -7.16 7.53
N VAL A 95 24.89 -6.91 7.88
CA VAL A 95 23.98 -7.84 8.52
C VAL A 95 22.77 -8.13 7.63
N PRO A 96 22.20 -9.36 7.67
CA PRO A 96 20.92 -9.66 7.02
C PRO A 96 19.79 -8.77 7.55
N ARG A 97 18.91 -8.32 6.65
CA ARG A 97 17.76 -7.47 7.00
C ARG A 97 16.46 -8.01 6.41
N VAL A 98 15.37 -7.86 7.16
CA VAL A 98 14.02 -8.19 6.68
C VAL A 98 13.50 -7.02 5.86
N LEU A 99 13.20 -7.25 4.58
CA LEU A 99 12.65 -6.22 3.68
C LEU A 99 11.12 -6.19 3.68
N SER A 100 10.52 -7.37 3.76
CA SER A 100 9.08 -7.57 3.78
C SER A 100 8.77 -8.87 4.50
N PHE A 101 7.58 -8.96 5.08
CA PHE A 101 7.15 -10.15 5.80
C PHE A 101 5.63 -10.22 5.88
N ARG A 102 5.11 -11.42 6.16
CA ARG A 102 3.70 -11.60 6.50
C ARG A 102 3.47 -11.27 7.96
N CYS A 103 2.77 -10.16 8.22
CA CYS A 103 2.40 -9.76 9.57
C CYS A 103 1.30 -10.70 10.11
N ARG A 104 1.54 -11.34 11.25
CA ARG A 104 0.55 -12.25 11.87
C ARG A 104 -0.67 -11.54 12.44
N THR A 105 -0.51 -10.29 12.88
CA THR A 105 -1.60 -9.48 13.44
C THR A 105 -2.55 -8.98 12.36
N CYS A 106 -2.00 -8.43 11.27
CA CYS A 106 -2.82 -7.94 10.15
C CYS A 106 -3.23 -9.05 9.17
N ASN A 107 -2.55 -10.20 9.21
CA ASN A 107 -2.65 -11.28 8.23
C ASN A 107 -2.41 -10.81 6.76
N LEU A 108 -1.52 -9.85 6.58
CA LEU A 108 -1.15 -9.27 5.29
C LEU A 108 0.37 -9.27 5.10
N TRP A 109 0.81 -9.22 3.85
CA TRP A 109 2.21 -8.97 3.50
C TRP A 109 2.47 -7.46 3.51
N THR A 110 3.52 -7.04 4.21
CA THR A 110 3.92 -5.64 4.38
C THR A 110 5.40 -5.48 4.10
N SER A 111 5.80 -4.29 3.63
CA SER A 111 7.20 -3.85 3.76
C SER A 111 7.55 -3.70 5.22
N ALA A 112 8.77 -4.09 5.60
CA ALA A 112 9.32 -3.80 6.91
C ALA A 112 9.78 -2.34 6.96
N VAL A 113 9.51 -1.67 8.08
CA VAL A 113 9.93 -0.27 8.32
C VAL A 113 10.71 -0.17 9.62
N GLY A 114 11.63 0.79 9.68
CA GLY A 114 12.46 1.06 10.86
C GLY A 114 13.56 0.03 11.14
N ASP A 115 14.34 0.32 12.17
CA ASP A 115 15.35 -0.57 12.75
C ASP A 115 15.24 -0.48 14.28
N PRO A 116 14.73 -1.52 14.97
CA PRO A 116 14.41 -2.85 14.47
C PRO A 116 13.17 -2.87 13.54
N PRO A 117 13.11 -3.82 12.58
CA PRO A 117 12.04 -3.87 11.59
C PRO A 117 10.66 -4.19 12.20
N VAL A 118 9.65 -3.40 11.84
CA VAL A 118 8.25 -3.57 12.26
C VAL A 118 7.28 -3.48 11.08
N CYS A 119 6.02 -3.87 11.32
CA CYS A 119 4.92 -3.75 10.38
C CYS A 119 4.46 -2.29 10.28
N GLY A 120 4.45 -1.70 9.08
CA GLY A 120 3.98 -0.31 8.87
C GLY A 120 2.50 -0.10 9.16
N LEU A 121 1.69 -1.17 9.20
CA LEU A 121 0.27 -1.09 9.54
C LEU A 121 0.01 -1.08 11.05
N CYS A 122 0.57 -2.02 11.81
CA CYS A 122 0.20 -2.23 13.22
C CYS A 122 1.36 -2.12 14.21
N GLY A 123 2.59 -1.89 13.74
CA GLY A 123 3.79 -1.81 14.58
C GLY A 123 4.28 -3.14 15.13
N ALA A 124 3.64 -4.27 14.80
CA ALA A 124 4.11 -5.59 15.23
C ALA A 124 5.52 -5.88 14.69
N SER A 125 6.37 -6.48 15.53
CA SER A 125 7.75 -6.81 15.18
C SER A 125 7.84 -7.77 14.00
N ALA A 126 8.79 -7.52 13.11
CA ALA A 126 9.16 -8.46 12.06
C ALA A 126 9.78 -9.74 12.65
N PRO A 127 9.73 -10.88 11.94
CA PRO A 127 10.45 -12.08 12.35
C PRO A 127 11.95 -11.80 12.45
N ARG A 128 12.62 -12.41 13.43
CA ARG A 128 14.08 -12.35 13.57
C ARG A 128 14.72 -13.34 12.61
N LEU A 129 15.75 -12.91 11.90
CA LEU A 129 16.65 -13.79 11.16
C LEU A 129 17.63 -14.37 12.20
N SER A 130 17.48 -15.65 12.52
CA SER A 130 18.38 -16.42 13.39
C SER A 130 19.54 -17.01 12.62
#